data_AF-A0A6M1S625-F1
#
_entry.id   AF-A0A6M1S625-F1
#
_cell.length_a   1.000
_cell.length_b   1.000
_cell.length_c   1.000
_cell.angle_alpha   90.00
_cell.angle_beta   90.00
_cell.angle_gamma   90.00
#
_symmetry.space_group_name_H-M   'P 1'
#
loop_
_entity.id
_entity.type
_entity.pdbx_description
1 polymer ?
#
loop_
_entity_poly.entity_id
_entity_poly.type
_entity_poly.pdbx_seq_one_letter_code
_entity_poly.pdbx_strand_id
1 'polypeptide(L)'
;MTSILTNISSMSALQSLRTVSGGLHRAQSEASSGLRVATASDNVAYWSISTTMRSDNRAISAANDALGLGSAKTDTAYAGMDAVIGVLGEFKAKLVTAREPATDNAKIQHELEQLKKQVVGISQSASFSGQNWLTTDLTDIKDDADVNTRKSVVSSFVRQDDGKVSVNMIDVPMAQTSLFNTAGGGLLQKEIADTVTLPVTGTLDLGGLVSGAPSTHAHKGHTYFEFVAGSALSLADSITFDVTVDSSTYSGGQLYTGISIDQALVNTVLGRADGSITSADELARVIDAALDLAGVPAGSGAGGYDTNFGVVSMNMVDIGSDETLSGHPGSSVVISNLVSTLAGNFAYGMDPSNIYQHMNLYASAGMAFTEGFQIDTTGSMSLDVTFAGQSAQSFTITKADVDAALGTTDGIVDTPSDMAALMNYALATSGLTFMAGANSLYIGVNAAIHPEQGGKSDFVVSNATSTGVTAVAAEVSLPISVNFDFLDIDVTGGADVDHYIGGLEIMIGKVVNGAASLGSLQQRIGMQSDFAGKLMDSIESGVGRLIDADMEEASSRLKALQTQEQLALQSLQIANAGSENILGLFN
;
A
#
# COMPACT_ATOMS: atom_id res chain seq x y z
N MET A 1 -10.12 -107.44 -28.08
CA MET A 1 -9.70 -108.07 -26.82
C MET A 1 -9.81 -107.04 -25.72
N THR A 2 -10.75 -107.24 -24.80
CA THR A 2 -10.82 -106.51 -23.53
C THR A 2 -9.74 -107.09 -22.60
N SER A 3 -8.80 -106.26 -22.16
CA SER A 3 -7.76 -106.65 -21.19
C SER A 3 -8.35 -106.63 -19.77
N ILE A 4 -8.23 -107.72 -19.01
CA ILE A 4 -8.66 -107.78 -17.60
C ILE A 4 -7.81 -106.86 -16.71
N LEU A 5 -6.56 -106.60 -17.11
CA LEU A 5 -5.64 -105.73 -16.38
C LEU A 5 -5.87 -104.24 -16.64
N THR A 6 -6.63 -103.89 -17.69
CA THR A 6 -6.89 -102.50 -18.08
C THR A 6 -8.37 -102.35 -18.46
N ASN A 7 -9.20 -102.02 -17.48
CA ASN A 7 -10.62 -101.78 -17.68
C ASN A 7 -10.86 -100.41 -18.35
N ILE A 8 -10.94 -100.42 -19.68
CA ILE A 8 -11.13 -99.23 -20.51
C ILE A 8 -12.45 -98.51 -20.18
N SER A 9 -13.51 -99.25 -19.85
CA SER A 9 -14.80 -98.68 -19.42
C SER A 9 -14.71 -97.93 -18.10
N SER A 10 -14.00 -98.47 -17.10
CA SER A 10 -13.78 -97.79 -15.83
C SER A 10 -12.80 -96.63 -15.95
N MET A 11 -11.80 -96.70 -16.83
CA MET A 11 -10.93 -95.56 -17.11
C MET A 11 -11.69 -94.41 -17.77
N SER A 12 -12.57 -94.71 -18.72
CA SER A 12 -13.44 -93.71 -19.34
C SER A 12 -14.43 -93.12 -18.35
N ALA A 13 -15.05 -93.95 -17.49
CA ALA A 13 -15.95 -93.48 -16.44
C ALA A 13 -15.20 -92.64 -15.38
N LEU A 14 -13.98 -93.01 -15.02
CA LEU A 14 -13.12 -92.26 -14.11
C LEU A 14 -12.67 -90.93 -14.72
N GLN A 15 -12.39 -90.87 -16.03
CA GLN A 15 -12.08 -89.63 -16.73
C GLN A 15 -13.30 -88.69 -16.77
N SER A 16 -14.50 -89.25 -17.00
CA SER A 16 -15.77 -88.50 -16.89
C SER A 16 -15.99 -88.01 -15.46
N LEU A 17 -15.78 -88.86 -14.44
CA LEU A 17 -15.92 -88.49 -13.03
C LEU A 17 -14.92 -87.39 -12.62
N ARG A 18 -13.66 -87.48 -13.06
CA ARG A 18 -12.65 -86.41 -12.82
C ARG A 18 -13.05 -85.11 -13.49
N THR A 19 -13.64 -85.18 -14.69
CA THR A 19 -14.14 -84.00 -15.41
C THR A 19 -15.33 -83.36 -14.68
N VAL A 20 -16.28 -84.17 -14.23
CA VAL A 20 -17.46 -83.72 -13.44
C VAL A 20 -17.02 -83.17 -12.09
N SER A 21 -16.13 -83.86 -11.37
CA SER A 21 -15.58 -83.43 -10.08
C SER A 21 -14.80 -82.11 -10.18
N GLY A 22 -13.99 -81.93 -11.24
CA GLY A 22 -13.33 -80.66 -11.53
C GLY A 22 -14.29 -79.53 -11.93
N GLY A 23 -15.41 -79.85 -12.57
CA GLY A 23 -16.51 -78.89 -12.82
C GLY A 23 -17.26 -78.53 -11.54
N LEU A 24 -17.52 -79.51 -10.68
CA LEU A 24 -18.20 -79.35 -9.40
C LEU A 24 -17.40 -78.47 -8.44
N HIS A 25 -16.08 -78.69 -8.33
CA HIS A 25 -15.22 -77.83 -7.53
C HIS A 25 -15.22 -76.37 -8.02
N ARG A 26 -15.26 -76.14 -9.34
CA ARG A 26 -15.40 -74.78 -9.88
C ARG A 26 -16.75 -74.16 -9.56
N ALA A 27 -17.85 -74.86 -9.84
CA ALA A 27 -19.19 -74.36 -9.52
C ALA A 27 -19.39 -74.14 -8.01
N GLN A 28 -18.76 -74.96 -7.17
CA GLN A 28 -18.76 -74.78 -5.70
C GLN A 28 -17.96 -73.54 -5.30
N SER A 29 -16.82 -73.28 -5.96
CA SER A 29 -16.00 -72.10 -5.72
C SER A 29 -16.71 -70.82 -6.18
N GLU A 30 -17.35 -70.84 -7.34
CA GLU A 30 -18.18 -69.73 -7.85
C GLU A 30 -19.37 -69.48 -6.91
N ALA A 31 -20.10 -70.53 -6.51
CA ALA A 31 -21.23 -70.39 -5.58
C ALA A 31 -20.81 -69.95 -4.16
N SER A 32 -19.60 -70.30 -3.72
CA SER A 32 -19.10 -69.90 -2.40
C SER A 32 -18.49 -68.50 -2.39
N SER A 33 -17.82 -68.10 -3.47
CA SER A 33 -17.14 -66.80 -3.56
C SER A 33 -18.03 -65.71 -4.17
N GLY A 34 -19.08 -66.08 -4.89
CA GLY A 34 -19.87 -65.19 -5.71
C GLY A 34 -19.15 -64.71 -6.98
N LEU A 35 -17.92 -65.20 -7.25
CA LEU A 35 -17.08 -64.73 -8.34
C LEU A 35 -16.86 -65.83 -9.37
N ARG A 36 -17.13 -65.51 -10.64
CA ARG A 36 -16.73 -66.30 -11.81
C ARG A 36 -15.23 -66.22 -12.08
N VAL A 37 -14.60 -65.10 -11.75
CA VAL A 37 -13.14 -64.89 -11.87
C VAL A 37 -12.58 -64.46 -10.51
N ALA A 38 -12.12 -65.42 -9.71
CA ALA A 38 -11.62 -65.16 -8.37
C ALA A 38 -10.10 -64.93 -8.35
N THR A 39 -9.37 -65.66 -9.21
CA THR A 39 -7.90 -65.65 -9.28
C THR A 39 -7.41 -65.38 -10.70
N ALA A 40 -6.13 -65.00 -10.84
CA ALA A 40 -5.50 -64.78 -12.15
C ALA A 40 -5.53 -66.04 -13.04
N SER A 41 -5.61 -67.24 -12.44
CA SER A 41 -5.67 -68.50 -13.19
C SER A 41 -7.01 -68.72 -13.88
N ASP A 42 -8.09 -68.07 -13.40
CA ASP A 42 -9.43 -68.22 -13.97
C ASP A 42 -9.58 -67.41 -15.26
N ASN A 43 -9.09 -66.15 -15.25
CA ASN A 43 -8.97 -65.30 -16.43
C ASN A 43 -8.04 -64.11 -16.15
N VAL A 44 -6.80 -64.16 -16.66
CA VAL A 44 -5.77 -63.13 -16.38
C VAL A 44 -6.22 -61.71 -16.76
N ALA A 45 -6.89 -61.56 -17.91
CA ALA A 45 -7.28 -60.24 -18.41
C ALA A 45 -8.37 -59.61 -17.53
N TYR A 46 -9.46 -60.34 -17.26
CA TYR A 46 -10.54 -59.84 -16.40
C TYR A 46 -10.09 -59.68 -14.95
N TRP A 47 -9.26 -60.58 -14.44
CA TRP A 47 -8.69 -60.43 -13.10
C TRP A 47 -7.80 -59.19 -12.98
N SER A 48 -6.93 -58.91 -13.96
CA SER A 48 -6.05 -57.72 -13.93
C SER A 48 -6.82 -56.41 -14.03
N ILE A 49 -7.81 -56.33 -14.94
CA ILE A 49 -8.66 -55.14 -15.12
C ILE A 49 -9.47 -54.90 -13.84
N SER A 50 -10.18 -55.92 -13.34
CA SER A 50 -10.99 -55.80 -12.12
C SER A 50 -10.16 -55.48 -10.88
N THR A 51 -8.96 -56.05 -10.74
CA THR A 51 -8.05 -55.71 -9.63
C THR A 51 -7.63 -54.24 -9.67
N THR A 52 -7.33 -53.72 -10.87
CA THR A 52 -7.00 -52.30 -11.07
C THR A 52 -8.19 -51.41 -10.75
N MET A 53 -9.37 -51.75 -11.26
CA MET A 53 -10.62 -51.04 -10.98
C MET A 53 -10.98 -51.05 -9.48
N ARG A 54 -10.80 -52.18 -8.77
CA ARG A 54 -10.99 -52.25 -7.31
C ARG A 54 -9.98 -51.40 -6.55
N SER A 55 -8.74 -51.31 -7.05
CA SER A 55 -7.73 -50.40 -6.49
C SER A 55 -8.15 -48.94 -6.67
N ASP A 56 -8.62 -48.58 -7.86
CA ASP A 56 -9.11 -47.24 -8.16
C ASP A 56 -10.33 -46.88 -7.30
N ASN A 57 -11.27 -47.82 -7.11
CA ASN A 57 -12.44 -47.62 -6.26
C ASN A 57 -12.04 -47.26 -4.82
N ARG A 58 -11.05 -47.98 -4.25
CA ARG A 58 -10.51 -47.64 -2.91
C ARG A 58 -9.86 -46.27 -2.85
N ALA A 59 -9.13 -45.88 -3.90
CA ALA A 59 -8.49 -44.57 -3.97
C ALA A 59 -9.53 -43.44 -4.06
N ILE A 60 -10.58 -43.62 -4.86
CA ILE A 60 -11.70 -42.68 -4.96
C ILE A 60 -12.46 -42.60 -3.64
N SER A 61 -12.66 -43.72 -2.93
CA SER A 61 -13.27 -43.73 -1.60
C SER A 61 -12.46 -42.89 -0.61
N ALA A 62 -11.14 -43.07 -0.56
CA ALA A 62 -10.28 -42.27 0.31
C ALA A 62 -10.29 -40.78 -0.08
N ALA A 63 -10.37 -40.46 -1.37
CA ALA A 63 -10.53 -39.08 -1.83
C ALA A 63 -11.91 -38.50 -1.45
N ASN A 64 -12.97 -39.30 -1.48
CA ASN A 64 -14.31 -38.90 -1.05
C ASN A 64 -14.37 -38.65 0.46
N ASP A 65 -13.72 -39.49 1.27
CA ASP A 65 -13.57 -39.24 2.71
C ASP A 65 -12.84 -37.91 2.97
N ALA A 66 -11.81 -37.61 2.18
CA ALA A 66 -11.09 -36.34 2.27
C ALA A 66 -11.93 -35.13 1.80
N LEU A 67 -12.78 -35.30 0.78
CA LEU A 67 -13.78 -34.30 0.38
C LEU A 67 -14.79 -34.05 1.51
N GLY A 68 -15.27 -35.10 2.17
CA GLY A 68 -16.14 -34.99 3.34
C GLY A 68 -15.49 -34.22 4.48
N LEU A 69 -14.20 -34.46 4.74
CA LEU A 69 -13.42 -33.70 5.72
C LEU A 69 -13.27 -32.21 5.31
N GLY A 70 -13.03 -31.95 4.02
CA GLY A 70 -12.99 -30.59 3.46
C GLY A 70 -14.33 -29.86 3.57
N SER A 71 -15.44 -30.57 3.33
CA SER A 71 -16.80 -30.05 3.53
C SER A 71 -16.99 -29.65 4.99
N ALA A 72 -16.72 -30.56 5.94
CA ALA A 72 -16.93 -30.29 7.36
C ALA A 72 -16.15 -29.07 7.87
N LYS A 73 -14.91 -28.86 7.39
CA LYS A 73 -14.11 -27.67 7.69
C LYS A 73 -14.73 -26.39 7.11
N THR A 74 -15.13 -26.44 5.84
CA THR A 74 -15.76 -25.32 5.13
C THR A 74 -17.09 -24.95 5.78
N ASP A 75 -17.90 -25.95 6.12
CA ASP A 75 -19.20 -25.81 6.79
C ASP A 75 -19.05 -25.17 8.18
N THR A 76 -18.03 -25.58 8.94
CA THR A 76 -17.74 -24.99 10.26
C THR A 76 -17.37 -23.52 10.15
N ALA A 77 -16.50 -23.15 9.20
CA ALA A 77 -16.11 -21.77 8.97
C ALA A 77 -17.30 -20.93 8.46
N TYR A 78 -18.09 -21.46 7.53
CA TYR A 78 -19.29 -20.81 7.00
C TYR A 78 -20.31 -20.53 8.11
N ALA A 79 -20.63 -21.54 8.93
CA ALA A 79 -21.55 -21.38 10.05
C ALA A 79 -21.07 -20.34 11.07
N GLY A 80 -19.76 -20.28 11.33
CA GLY A 80 -19.17 -19.26 12.19
C GLY A 80 -19.31 -17.85 11.61
N MET A 81 -19.09 -17.67 10.31
CA MET A 81 -19.30 -16.38 9.64
C MET A 81 -20.77 -15.95 9.62
N ASP A 82 -21.68 -16.87 9.30
CA ASP A 82 -23.13 -16.60 9.26
C ASP A 82 -23.63 -16.13 10.64
N ALA A 83 -23.20 -16.81 11.71
CA ALA A 83 -23.50 -16.38 13.07
C ALA A 83 -22.91 -15.00 13.40
N VAL A 84 -21.67 -14.72 12.98
CA VAL A 84 -21.04 -13.40 13.16
C VAL A 84 -21.79 -12.31 12.41
N ILE A 85 -22.22 -12.54 11.16
CA ILE A 85 -23.04 -11.58 10.39
C ILE A 85 -24.30 -11.20 11.17
N GLY A 86 -24.98 -12.19 11.78
CA GLY A 86 -26.14 -11.94 12.65
C GLY A 86 -25.82 -11.02 13.83
N VAL A 87 -24.71 -11.28 14.53
CA VAL A 87 -24.26 -10.46 15.68
C VAL A 87 -23.84 -9.06 15.25
N LEU A 88 -23.15 -8.91 14.12
CA LEU A 88 -22.77 -7.60 13.57
C LEU A 88 -24.02 -6.78 13.16
N GLY A 89 -25.07 -7.45 12.69
CA GLY A 89 -26.37 -6.82 12.44
C GLY A 89 -27.00 -6.24 13.71
N GLU A 90 -26.97 -6.98 14.81
CA GLU A 90 -27.42 -6.48 16.13
C GLU A 90 -26.52 -5.35 16.64
N PHE A 91 -25.20 -5.49 16.49
CA PHE A 91 -24.21 -4.47 16.86
C PHE A 91 -24.49 -3.14 16.15
N LYS A 92 -24.75 -3.20 14.83
CA LYS A 92 -25.13 -2.02 14.05
C LYS A 92 -26.41 -1.37 14.56
N ALA A 93 -27.43 -2.15 14.91
CA ALA A 93 -28.67 -1.61 15.47
C ALA A 93 -28.43 -0.87 16.80
N LYS A 94 -27.49 -1.36 17.62
CA LYS A 94 -27.05 -0.68 18.85
C LYS A 94 -26.29 0.61 18.57
N LEU A 95 -25.39 0.63 17.56
CA LEU A 95 -24.72 1.87 17.13
C LEU A 95 -25.72 2.93 16.65
N VAL A 96 -26.72 2.54 15.85
CA VAL A 96 -27.79 3.46 15.43
C VAL A 96 -28.56 4.02 16.63
N THR A 97 -28.77 3.20 17.67
CA THR A 97 -29.41 3.67 18.91
C THR A 97 -28.52 4.69 19.65
N ALA A 98 -27.20 4.51 19.65
CA ALA A 98 -26.24 5.43 20.28
C ALA A 98 -26.15 6.81 19.61
N ARG A 99 -26.71 6.96 18.40
CA ARG A 99 -26.81 8.23 17.68
C ARG A 99 -27.86 9.18 18.28
N GLU A 100 -28.86 8.64 18.97
CA GLU A 100 -29.98 9.42 19.48
C GLU A 100 -29.54 10.30 20.68
N PRO A 101 -29.71 11.63 20.63
CA PRO A 101 -29.17 12.57 21.63
C PRO A 101 -29.62 12.35 23.09
N ALA A 102 -30.71 11.62 23.30
CA ALA A 102 -31.31 11.38 24.61
C ALA A 102 -30.97 9.99 25.19
N THR A 103 -30.02 9.26 24.60
CA THR A 103 -29.66 7.90 25.02
C THR A 103 -28.47 7.87 25.98
N ASP A 104 -28.39 6.81 26.79
CA ASP A 104 -27.31 6.58 27.74
C ASP A 104 -26.22 5.73 27.06
N ASN A 105 -25.27 6.40 26.41
CA ASN A 105 -24.21 5.74 25.63
C ASN A 105 -23.31 4.84 26.49
N ALA A 106 -23.21 5.05 27.80
CA ALA A 106 -22.46 4.14 28.68
C ALA A 106 -23.14 2.78 28.78
N LYS A 107 -24.47 2.75 28.89
CA LYS A 107 -25.25 1.49 28.87
C LYS A 107 -25.19 0.81 27.51
N ILE A 108 -25.29 1.58 26.42
CA ILE A 108 -25.17 1.02 25.07
C ILE A 108 -23.78 0.43 24.86
N GLN A 109 -22.72 1.12 25.30
CA GLN A 109 -21.36 0.59 25.23
C GLN A 109 -21.24 -0.75 25.98
N HIS A 110 -21.85 -0.90 27.15
CA HIS A 110 -21.85 -2.18 27.86
C HIS A 110 -22.49 -3.32 27.05
N GLU A 111 -23.54 -3.05 26.30
CA GLU A 111 -24.16 -4.03 25.40
C GLU A 111 -23.27 -4.33 24.17
N LEU A 112 -22.68 -3.30 23.56
CA LEU A 112 -21.70 -3.44 22.48
C LEU A 112 -20.52 -4.31 22.90
N GLU A 113 -20.00 -4.14 24.12
CA GLU A 113 -18.93 -4.98 24.67
C GLU A 113 -19.33 -6.46 24.81
N GLN A 114 -20.61 -6.77 25.10
CA GLN A 114 -21.06 -8.17 25.11
C GLN A 114 -21.11 -8.75 23.70
N LEU A 115 -21.59 -7.97 22.73
CA LEU A 115 -21.64 -8.39 21.33
C LEU A 115 -20.23 -8.60 20.77
N LYS A 116 -19.26 -7.74 21.10
CA LYS A 116 -17.83 -7.96 20.77
C LYS A 116 -17.34 -9.31 21.27
N LYS A 117 -17.58 -9.61 22.55
CA LYS A 117 -17.20 -10.89 23.16
C LYS A 117 -17.88 -12.07 22.49
N GLN A 118 -19.14 -11.92 22.08
CA GLN A 118 -19.85 -12.96 21.36
C GLN A 118 -19.22 -13.22 19.98
N VAL A 119 -18.88 -12.17 19.22
CA VAL A 119 -18.17 -12.31 17.93
C VAL A 119 -16.83 -13.02 18.13
N VAL A 120 -16.04 -12.61 19.12
CA VAL A 120 -14.76 -13.27 19.45
C VAL A 120 -14.98 -14.73 19.83
N GLY A 121 -15.95 -15.03 20.68
CA GLY A 121 -16.28 -16.39 21.10
C GLY A 121 -16.69 -17.29 19.93
N ILE A 122 -17.55 -16.80 19.02
CA ILE A 122 -17.93 -17.52 17.81
C ILE A 122 -16.69 -17.79 16.95
N SER A 123 -15.89 -16.74 16.68
CA SER A 123 -14.69 -16.86 15.85
C SER A 123 -13.70 -17.90 16.37
N GLN A 124 -13.49 -17.99 17.69
CA GLN A 124 -12.57 -18.96 18.31
C GLN A 124 -13.16 -20.37 18.35
N SER A 125 -14.48 -20.50 18.54
CA SER A 125 -15.17 -21.79 18.62
C SER A 125 -15.37 -22.48 17.27
N ALA A 126 -15.30 -21.75 16.16
CA ALA A 126 -15.42 -22.26 14.79
C ALA A 126 -14.15 -23.02 14.34
N SER A 127 -13.80 -24.05 15.11
CA SER A 127 -12.63 -24.90 14.92
C SER A 127 -13.07 -26.32 14.58
N PHE A 128 -12.51 -26.88 13.50
CA PHE A 128 -12.74 -28.27 13.11
C PHE A 128 -11.41 -29.02 13.08
N SER A 129 -11.30 -30.11 13.84
CA SER A 129 -10.05 -30.90 13.96
C SER A 129 -8.82 -30.06 14.34
N GLY A 130 -9.01 -29.05 15.20
CA GLY A 130 -7.94 -28.15 15.66
C GLY A 130 -7.53 -27.06 14.67
N GLN A 131 -8.21 -26.94 13.53
CA GLN A 131 -7.98 -25.87 12.56
C GLN A 131 -9.12 -24.85 12.63
N ASN A 132 -8.75 -23.58 12.76
CA ASN A 132 -9.67 -22.45 12.73
C ASN A 132 -9.30 -21.57 11.51
N TRP A 133 -10.30 -21.20 10.71
CA TRP A 133 -10.11 -20.35 9.51
C TRP A 133 -10.61 -18.92 9.72
N LEU A 134 -11.27 -18.66 10.86
CA LEU A 134 -11.81 -17.35 11.22
C LEU A 134 -10.85 -16.57 12.11
N THR A 135 -9.82 -17.22 12.64
CA THR A 135 -8.77 -16.60 13.46
C THR A 135 -7.40 -17.07 13.00
N THR A 136 -6.47 -16.12 12.83
CA THR A 136 -5.11 -16.40 12.36
C THR A 136 -4.05 -15.67 13.18
N ASP A 137 -2.80 -16.10 13.01
CA ASP A 137 -1.61 -15.50 13.58
C ASP A 137 -0.54 -15.46 12.50
N LEU A 138 -0.77 -14.58 11.52
CA LEU A 138 0.06 -14.39 10.33
C LEU A 138 0.63 -12.98 10.36
N THR A 139 1.92 -12.82 10.10
CA THR A 139 2.58 -11.49 10.09
C THR A 139 2.03 -10.59 9.01
N ASP A 140 1.75 -11.14 7.83
CA ASP A 140 1.03 -10.49 6.76
C ASP A 140 0.02 -11.48 6.17
N ILE A 141 -1.27 -11.21 6.35
CA ILE A 141 -2.34 -12.10 5.87
C ILE A 141 -2.55 -12.01 4.35
N LYS A 142 -2.02 -10.97 3.71
CA LYS A 142 -2.13 -10.71 2.26
C LYS A 142 -0.89 -11.19 1.48
N ASP A 143 0.15 -11.69 2.15
CA ASP A 143 1.34 -12.21 1.49
C ASP A 143 1.04 -13.52 0.74
N ASP A 144 0.83 -13.40 -0.57
CA ASP A 144 0.59 -14.54 -1.47
C ASP A 144 1.80 -15.48 -1.59
N ALA A 145 3.00 -15.05 -1.17
CA ALA A 145 4.19 -15.90 -1.16
C ALA A 145 4.28 -16.81 0.08
N ASP A 146 3.64 -16.43 1.20
CA ASP A 146 3.59 -17.27 2.40
C ASP A 146 2.53 -18.37 2.25
N VAL A 147 2.99 -19.62 2.24
CA VAL A 147 2.10 -20.80 2.17
C VAL A 147 1.09 -20.87 3.31
N ASN A 148 1.32 -20.19 4.43
CA ASN A 148 0.42 -20.20 5.59
C ASN A 148 -0.81 -19.29 5.42
N THR A 149 -0.76 -18.32 4.50
CA THR A 149 -1.88 -17.42 4.15
C THR A 149 -2.97 -18.12 3.34
N ARG A 150 -2.76 -19.38 2.96
CA ARG A 150 -3.71 -20.22 2.22
C ARG A 150 -3.96 -21.51 2.99
N LYS A 151 -5.22 -21.94 3.05
CA LYS A 151 -5.59 -23.28 3.55
C LYS A 151 -6.17 -24.09 2.41
N SER A 152 -5.69 -25.32 2.23
CA SER A 152 -6.10 -26.15 1.11
C SER A 152 -7.09 -27.24 1.53
N VAL A 153 -8.10 -27.48 0.68
CA VAL A 153 -9.02 -28.61 0.79
C VAL A 153 -8.97 -29.45 -0.48
N VAL A 154 -9.20 -30.75 -0.34
CA VAL A 154 -9.32 -31.65 -1.48
C VAL A 154 -10.50 -31.20 -2.34
N SER A 155 -10.31 -31.20 -3.65
CA SER A 155 -11.31 -30.73 -4.63
C SER A 155 -11.75 -31.82 -5.60
N SER A 156 -10.82 -32.65 -6.08
CA SER A 156 -11.16 -33.75 -6.97
C SER A 156 -10.06 -34.81 -7.02
N PHE A 157 -10.45 -36.00 -7.47
CA PHE A 157 -9.54 -37.11 -7.77
C PHE A 157 -9.47 -37.29 -9.28
N VAL A 158 -8.26 -37.38 -9.83
CA VAL A 158 -8.05 -37.59 -11.27
C VAL A 158 -7.07 -38.73 -11.49
N ARG A 159 -7.41 -39.62 -12.43
CA ARG A 159 -6.51 -40.63 -12.98
C ARG A 159 -6.01 -40.15 -14.34
N GLN A 160 -4.70 -40.09 -14.50
CA GLN A 160 -4.03 -39.65 -15.72
C GLN A 160 -3.79 -40.83 -16.67
N ASP A 161 -3.57 -40.53 -17.96
CA ASP A 161 -3.39 -41.53 -19.02
C ASP A 161 -2.14 -42.42 -18.81
N ASP A 162 -1.17 -41.94 -18.03
CA ASP A 162 0.03 -42.69 -17.65
C ASP A 162 -0.18 -43.67 -16.48
N GLY A 163 -1.43 -43.78 -15.99
CA GLY A 163 -1.79 -44.61 -14.85
C GLY A 163 -1.49 -43.98 -13.50
N LYS A 164 -1.00 -42.74 -13.44
CA LYS A 164 -0.83 -42.02 -12.17
C LYS A 164 -2.16 -41.50 -11.65
N VAL A 165 -2.26 -41.43 -10.33
CA VAL A 165 -3.40 -40.85 -9.62
C VAL A 165 -2.95 -39.56 -8.94
N SER A 166 -3.79 -38.52 -9.02
CA SER A 166 -3.53 -37.22 -8.40
C SER A 166 -4.77 -36.69 -7.71
N VAL A 167 -4.57 -36.00 -6.59
CA VAL A 167 -5.60 -35.27 -5.86
C VAL A 167 -5.41 -33.79 -6.13
N ASN A 168 -6.44 -33.14 -6.65
CA ASN A 168 -6.44 -31.70 -6.83
C ASN A 168 -6.88 -31.04 -5.52
N MET A 169 -6.29 -29.89 -5.24
CA MET A 169 -6.61 -29.06 -4.08
C MET A 169 -7.25 -27.75 -4.53
N ILE A 170 -8.05 -27.16 -3.65
CA ILE A 170 -8.48 -25.77 -3.74
C ILE A 170 -7.88 -25.04 -2.54
N ASP A 171 -7.26 -23.90 -2.81
CA ASP A 171 -6.82 -22.99 -1.77
C ASP A 171 -7.92 -22.01 -1.39
N VAL A 172 -8.00 -21.76 -0.09
CA VAL A 172 -8.84 -20.76 0.55
C VAL A 172 -7.92 -19.69 1.11
N PRO A 173 -7.93 -18.46 0.56
CA PRO A 173 -7.15 -17.36 1.12
C PRO A 173 -7.65 -16.97 2.52
N MET A 174 -6.72 -16.88 3.48
CA MET A 174 -7.03 -16.45 4.84
C MET A 174 -7.44 -14.97 4.89
N ALA A 175 -6.93 -14.14 3.99
CA ALA A 175 -7.39 -12.75 3.84
C ALA A 175 -8.89 -12.63 3.51
N GLN A 176 -9.51 -13.67 2.95
CA GLN A 176 -10.95 -13.68 2.65
C GLN A 176 -11.78 -14.33 3.75
N THR A 177 -11.16 -14.96 4.75
CA THR A 177 -11.89 -15.79 5.72
C THR A 177 -11.61 -15.48 7.18
N SER A 178 -10.42 -14.98 7.50
CA SER A 178 -10.03 -14.68 8.87
C SER A 178 -10.71 -13.40 9.36
N LEU A 179 -11.62 -13.52 10.32
CA LEU A 179 -12.24 -12.38 10.99
C LEU A 179 -11.21 -11.56 11.76
N PHE A 180 -10.33 -12.26 12.50
CA PHE A 180 -9.27 -11.64 13.30
C PHE A 180 -7.92 -12.28 12.99
N ASN A 181 -6.90 -11.45 12.83
CA ASN A 181 -5.51 -11.87 12.74
C ASN A 181 -4.73 -11.16 13.85
N THR A 182 -3.84 -11.89 14.53
CA THR A 182 -3.08 -11.35 15.67
C THR A 182 -2.19 -10.17 15.26
N ALA A 183 -1.63 -10.18 14.05
CA ALA A 183 -0.84 -9.07 13.50
C ALA A 183 -1.70 -7.98 12.82
N GLY A 184 -3.03 -8.12 12.76
CA GLY A 184 -3.96 -7.19 12.10
C GLY A 184 -4.38 -7.61 10.68
N GLY A 185 -5.30 -6.86 10.08
CA GLY A 185 -5.72 -7.07 8.68
C GLY A 185 -6.77 -8.15 8.45
N GLY A 186 -7.33 -8.74 9.51
CA GLY A 186 -8.53 -9.58 9.41
C GLY A 186 -9.77 -8.81 8.92
N LEU A 187 -10.83 -9.53 8.55
CA LEU A 187 -12.04 -8.94 7.97
C LEU A 187 -12.73 -7.92 8.90
N LEU A 188 -12.54 -8.04 10.22
CA LEU A 188 -13.08 -7.16 11.26
C LEU A 188 -12.03 -6.25 11.89
N GLN A 189 -10.87 -6.09 11.25
CA GLN A 189 -9.79 -5.24 11.72
C GLN A 189 -9.54 -4.11 10.71
N LYS A 190 -8.84 -3.09 11.19
CA LYS A 190 -8.34 -2.03 10.34
C LYS A 190 -7.52 -2.63 9.22
N GLU A 191 -7.60 -2.00 8.06
CA GLU A 191 -6.82 -2.42 6.92
C GLU A 191 -5.34 -2.21 7.26
N ILE A 192 -4.54 -3.29 7.17
CA ILE A 192 -3.09 -3.13 7.08
C ILE A 192 -2.87 -2.42 5.76
N ALA A 193 -2.31 -1.21 5.80
CA ALA A 193 -2.06 -0.40 4.63
C ALA A 193 -1.32 -1.24 3.59
N ASP A 194 -2.04 -1.66 2.54
CA ASP A 194 -1.39 -2.01 1.30
C ASP A 194 -0.71 -0.72 0.88
N THR A 195 0.62 -0.68 0.98
CA THR A 195 1.39 0.38 0.35
C THR A 195 1.26 0.14 -1.15
N VAL A 196 0.14 0.57 -1.74
CA VAL A 196 -0.07 0.53 -3.18
C VAL A 196 0.90 1.53 -3.76
N THR A 197 2.08 1.04 -4.13
CA THR A 197 3.05 1.81 -4.90
C THR A 197 2.51 1.86 -6.32
N LEU A 198 1.69 2.87 -6.63
CA LEU A 198 1.36 3.16 -8.02
C LEU A 198 2.65 3.70 -8.67
N PRO A 199 3.12 3.12 -9.80
CA PRO A 199 4.18 3.75 -10.56
C PRO A 199 3.66 5.09 -11.06
N VAL A 200 4.14 6.18 -10.47
CA VAL A 200 3.88 7.52 -11.00
C VAL A 200 4.73 7.69 -12.25
N THR A 201 4.15 7.39 -13.42
CA THR A 201 4.70 7.86 -14.69
C THR A 201 4.38 9.34 -14.84
N GLY A 202 5.23 10.17 -14.23
CA GLY A 202 5.21 11.64 -14.24
C GLY A 202 6.27 12.16 -13.27
N THR A 203 6.90 13.31 -13.54
CA THR A 203 7.83 13.91 -12.58
C THR A 203 7.02 14.36 -11.36
N LEU A 204 7.14 13.62 -10.26
CA LEU A 204 6.51 13.95 -8.98
C LEU A 204 7.00 15.32 -8.52
N ASP A 205 6.09 16.20 -8.08
CA ASP A 205 6.46 17.50 -7.57
C ASP A 205 6.89 17.38 -6.10
N LEU A 206 8.21 17.34 -5.87
CA LEU A 206 8.85 17.08 -4.57
C LEU A 206 8.61 18.22 -3.56
N GLY A 207 7.37 18.39 -3.11
CA GLY A 207 6.98 19.51 -2.25
C GLY A 207 7.11 20.89 -2.90
N GLY A 208 7.03 20.96 -4.23
CA GLY A 208 7.13 22.21 -5.01
C GLY A 208 8.50 22.46 -5.67
N LEU A 209 9.50 21.62 -5.38
CA LEU A 209 10.85 21.78 -5.92
C LEU A 209 10.94 21.59 -7.44
N VAL A 210 10.12 20.72 -8.02
CA VAL A 210 10.17 20.46 -9.47
C VAL A 210 9.40 21.53 -10.24
N SER A 211 8.29 22.00 -9.66
CA SER A 211 7.39 22.98 -10.30
C SER A 211 7.82 24.44 -10.09
N GLY A 212 8.67 24.73 -9.10
CA GLY A 212 9.01 26.11 -8.75
C GLY A 212 10.17 26.28 -7.78
N ALA A 213 11.27 25.53 -7.95
CA ALA A 213 12.51 25.76 -7.19
C ALA A 213 12.91 27.25 -7.26
N PRO A 214 12.96 27.96 -6.11
CA PRO A 214 13.16 29.39 -6.12
C PRO A 214 14.63 29.68 -6.41
N SER A 215 14.84 30.64 -7.30
CA SER A 215 16.13 31.26 -7.54
C SER A 215 15.96 32.74 -7.31
N THR A 216 16.81 33.33 -6.49
CA THR A 216 16.67 34.74 -6.13
C THR A 216 18.03 35.38 -5.93
N HIS A 217 18.03 36.69 -6.08
CA HIS A 217 19.17 37.54 -5.77
C HIS A 217 18.66 38.55 -4.75
N ALA A 218 19.49 38.93 -3.80
CA ALA A 218 19.17 40.02 -2.90
C ALA A 218 18.94 41.33 -3.69
N HIS A 219 17.91 42.08 -3.31
CA HIS A 219 17.72 43.46 -3.75
C HIS A 219 18.68 44.43 -3.05
N LYS A 220 18.99 45.56 -3.67
CA LYS A 220 19.78 46.61 -3.03
C LYS A 220 18.99 47.25 -1.90
N GLY A 221 19.63 47.37 -0.74
CA GLY A 221 19.10 48.07 0.41
C GLY A 221 19.02 49.57 0.11
N HIS A 222 17.90 50.16 0.52
CA HIS A 222 17.59 51.54 0.23
C HIS A 222 16.80 52.19 1.36
N THR A 223 16.86 53.52 1.38
CA THR A 223 16.00 54.38 2.17
C THR A 223 15.08 55.14 1.23
N TYR A 224 13.79 55.21 1.55
CA TYR A 224 12.82 55.96 0.78
C TYR A 224 11.91 56.81 1.65
N PHE A 225 11.35 57.88 1.07
CA PHE A 225 10.42 58.79 1.73
C PHE A 225 9.48 59.44 0.70
N GLU A 226 8.31 59.87 1.17
CA GLU A 226 7.36 60.60 0.31
C GLU A 226 7.84 62.04 0.09
N PHE A 227 7.91 62.47 -1.17
CA PHE A 227 8.21 63.86 -1.52
C PHE A 227 7.10 64.79 -1.06
N VAL A 228 7.46 65.88 -0.38
CA VAL A 228 6.53 66.95 -0.05
C VAL A 228 6.99 68.21 -0.76
N ALA A 229 6.12 68.80 -1.58
CA ALA A 229 6.42 70.08 -2.22
C ALA A 229 6.52 71.20 -1.17
N GLY A 230 7.47 72.11 -1.34
CA GLY A 230 7.70 73.21 -0.40
C GLY A 230 8.23 74.48 -1.07
N SER A 231 8.60 75.46 -0.25
CA SER A 231 9.22 76.71 -0.71
C SER A 231 10.59 76.45 -1.35
N ALA A 232 10.98 77.25 -2.33
CA ALA A 232 12.33 77.19 -2.92
C ALA A 232 13.43 77.55 -1.90
N LEU A 233 14.63 76.99 -2.07
CA LEU A 233 15.80 77.35 -1.27
C LEU A 233 16.32 78.74 -1.67
N SER A 234 16.56 79.60 -0.69
CA SER A 234 17.30 80.86 -0.88
C SER A 234 18.82 80.65 -0.77
N LEU A 235 19.61 81.68 -1.04
CA LEU A 235 21.08 81.65 -0.89
C LEU A 235 21.55 81.37 0.55
N ALA A 236 20.68 81.56 1.55
CA ALA A 236 20.99 81.27 2.95
C ALA A 236 20.50 79.89 3.38
N ASP A 237 19.75 79.18 2.54
CA ASP A 237 19.13 77.92 2.89
C ASP A 237 20.00 76.72 2.54
N SER A 238 19.98 75.72 3.42
CA SER A 238 20.63 74.43 3.21
C SER A 238 19.89 73.31 3.90
N ILE A 239 20.00 72.11 3.34
CA ILE A 239 19.61 70.84 3.96
C ILE A 239 20.88 70.02 4.07
N THR A 240 21.28 69.65 5.29
CA THR A 240 22.46 68.83 5.54
C THR A 240 22.11 67.53 6.22
N PHE A 241 22.75 66.43 5.86
CA PHE A 241 22.55 65.12 6.46
C PHE A 241 23.81 64.27 6.35
N ASP A 242 23.84 63.19 7.12
CA ASP A 242 24.85 62.15 7.06
C ASP A 242 24.24 60.88 6.47
N VAL A 243 25.04 60.07 5.79
CA VAL A 243 24.62 58.80 5.21
C VAL A 243 25.55 57.69 5.68
N THR A 244 25.00 56.64 6.29
CA THR A 244 25.73 55.38 6.52
C THR A 244 25.34 54.38 5.45
N VAL A 245 26.32 53.84 4.73
CA VAL A 245 26.12 52.86 3.65
C VAL A 245 26.63 51.48 4.10
N ASP A 246 25.94 50.42 3.68
CA ASP A 246 26.30 49.00 3.84
C ASP A 246 26.46 48.55 5.31
N SER A 247 25.64 49.10 6.21
CA SER A 247 25.56 48.63 7.60
C SER A 247 24.74 47.34 7.73
N SER A 248 25.10 46.48 8.68
CA SER A 248 24.43 45.22 8.99
C SER A 248 24.71 44.77 10.43
N THR A 249 24.20 43.61 10.82
CA THR A 249 24.52 42.97 12.12
C THR A 249 26.02 42.60 12.24
N TYR A 250 26.74 42.48 11.12
CA TYR A 250 28.14 42.04 11.10
C TYR A 250 29.14 43.16 10.75
N SER A 251 28.65 44.35 10.33
CA SER A 251 29.48 45.50 10.01
C SER A 251 28.71 46.80 10.28
N GLY A 252 29.37 47.79 10.90
CA GLY A 252 28.76 49.10 11.16
C GLY A 252 28.48 49.95 9.92
N GLY A 253 28.88 49.47 8.73
CA GLY A 253 28.85 50.25 7.49
C GLY A 253 29.92 51.34 7.45
N GLN A 254 29.86 52.19 6.42
CA GLN A 254 30.71 53.37 6.29
C GLN A 254 29.87 54.63 6.40
N LEU A 255 30.25 55.51 7.34
CA LEU A 255 29.59 56.80 7.56
C LEU A 255 30.23 57.89 6.68
N TYR A 256 29.38 58.61 5.96
CA TYR A 256 29.68 59.81 5.19
C TYR A 256 28.96 60.98 5.84
N THR A 257 29.69 62.06 6.15
CA THR A 257 29.15 63.18 6.92
C THR A 257 29.09 64.47 6.12
N GLY A 258 28.08 65.30 6.37
CA GLY A 258 27.99 66.65 5.83
C GLY A 258 27.58 66.73 4.36
N ILE A 259 26.75 65.78 3.90
CA ILE A 259 26.08 65.88 2.60
C ILE A 259 25.18 67.12 2.65
N SER A 260 25.28 68.01 1.67
CA SER A 260 24.60 69.31 1.70
C SER A 260 23.88 69.60 0.38
N ILE A 261 22.63 70.01 0.49
CA ILE A 261 21.80 70.53 -0.60
C ILE A 261 21.57 72.01 -0.34
N ASP A 262 22.09 72.86 -1.22
CA ASP A 262 21.88 74.30 -1.20
C ASP A 262 21.28 74.80 -2.53
N GLN A 263 20.96 76.08 -2.60
CA GLN A 263 20.39 76.67 -3.81
C GLN A 263 21.33 76.54 -5.03
N ALA A 264 22.65 76.58 -4.84
CA ALA A 264 23.61 76.50 -5.93
C ALA A 264 23.63 75.10 -6.56
N LEU A 265 23.59 74.05 -5.74
CA LEU A 265 23.47 72.67 -6.20
C LEU A 265 22.16 72.45 -6.94
N VAL A 266 21.03 72.88 -6.35
CA VAL A 266 19.69 72.75 -6.97
C VAL A 266 19.65 73.41 -8.35
N ASN A 267 20.12 74.65 -8.43
CA ASN A 267 20.16 75.40 -9.68
C ASN A 267 21.05 74.74 -10.74
N THR A 268 22.20 74.21 -10.33
CA THR A 268 23.14 73.51 -11.22
C THR A 268 22.52 72.23 -11.78
N VAL A 269 21.92 71.40 -10.92
CA VAL A 269 21.35 70.10 -11.29
C VAL A 269 20.09 70.24 -12.14
N LEU A 270 19.22 71.21 -11.81
CA LEU A 270 17.93 71.39 -12.48
C LEU A 270 17.97 72.39 -13.65
N GLY A 271 19.08 73.12 -13.82
CA GLY A 271 19.23 74.13 -14.88
C GLY A 271 18.34 75.36 -14.67
N ARG A 272 18.06 75.72 -13.42
CA ARG A 272 17.22 76.87 -13.01
C ARG A 272 18.02 77.85 -12.16
N ALA A 273 17.41 78.98 -11.78
CA ALA A 273 18.05 80.03 -10.98
C ALA A 273 17.24 80.45 -9.74
N ASP A 274 16.18 79.71 -9.42
CA ASP A 274 15.19 80.05 -8.40
C ASP A 274 15.24 79.15 -7.16
N GLY A 275 16.04 78.07 -7.17
CA GLY A 275 16.13 77.12 -6.05
C GLY A 275 14.90 76.25 -5.85
N SER A 276 13.99 76.16 -6.84
CA SER A 276 12.74 75.42 -6.71
C SER A 276 12.91 73.92 -6.99
N ILE A 277 12.31 73.10 -6.13
CA ILE A 277 12.17 71.65 -6.31
C ILE A 277 10.67 71.35 -6.29
N THR A 278 10.14 70.82 -7.39
CA THR A 278 8.68 70.71 -7.60
C THR A 278 8.16 69.28 -7.73
N SER A 279 9.06 68.31 -7.84
CA SER A 279 8.70 66.89 -7.93
C SER A 279 9.72 66.00 -7.23
N ALA A 280 9.32 64.76 -6.94
CA ALA A 280 10.20 63.71 -6.44
C ALA A 280 11.40 63.46 -7.39
N ASP A 281 11.20 63.48 -8.71
CA ASP A 281 12.28 63.30 -9.70
C ASP A 281 13.34 64.40 -9.62
N GLU A 282 12.89 65.65 -9.46
CA GLU A 282 13.79 66.79 -9.29
C GLU A 282 14.57 66.68 -7.97
N LEU A 283 13.91 66.28 -6.87
CA LEU A 283 14.57 66.09 -5.59
C LEU A 283 15.59 64.94 -5.64
N ALA A 284 15.22 63.80 -6.23
CA ALA A 284 16.08 62.63 -6.36
C ALA A 284 17.37 62.97 -7.12
N ARG A 285 17.26 63.68 -8.26
CA ARG A 285 18.44 64.12 -9.03
C ARG A 285 19.36 65.05 -8.24
N VAL A 286 18.78 65.93 -7.42
CA VAL A 286 19.55 66.83 -6.55
C VAL A 286 20.27 66.05 -5.45
N ILE A 287 19.60 65.08 -4.83
CA ILE A 287 20.19 64.19 -3.83
C ILE A 287 21.31 63.36 -4.46
N ASP A 288 21.07 62.76 -5.63
CA ASP A 288 22.06 61.96 -6.39
C ASP A 288 23.35 62.77 -6.62
N ALA A 289 23.22 64.00 -7.11
CA ALA A 289 24.36 64.91 -7.28
C ALA A 289 25.05 65.28 -5.95
N ALA A 290 24.30 65.39 -4.85
CA ALA A 290 24.87 65.65 -3.53
C ALA A 290 25.68 64.45 -3.00
N LEU A 291 25.18 63.23 -3.24
CA LEU A 291 25.85 61.97 -2.89
C LEU A 291 27.13 61.78 -3.71
N ASP A 292 27.07 62.01 -5.02
CA ASP A 292 28.23 61.98 -5.92
C ASP A 292 29.32 62.95 -5.48
N LEU A 293 28.95 64.19 -5.14
CA LEU A 293 29.90 65.21 -4.69
C LEU A 293 30.58 64.83 -3.36
N ALA A 294 29.85 64.13 -2.48
CA ALA A 294 30.35 63.62 -1.21
C ALA A 294 31.07 62.27 -1.34
N GLY A 295 31.10 61.67 -2.53
CA GLY A 295 31.71 60.36 -2.79
C GLY A 295 31.00 59.21 -2.08
N VAL A 296 29.70 59.35 -1.83
CA VAL A 296 28.87 58.30 -1.22
C VAL A 296 28.57 57.25 -2.29
N PRO A 297 28.86 55.95 -2.08
CA PRO A 297 28.57 54.87 -3.02
C PRO A 297 27.10 54.47 -2.91
N ALA A 298 26.22 55.42 -3.21
CA ALA A 298 24.78 55.28 -3.21
C ALA A 298 24.20 56.22 -4.26
N GLY A 299 23.15 55.78 -4.95
CA GLY A 299 22.43 56.58 -5.93
C GLY A 299 21.02 56.94 -5.44
N SER A 300 20.46 58.03 -5.96
CA SER A 300 19.07 58.42 -5.70
C SER A 300 18.20 58.40 -6.95
N GLY A 301 16.95 57.96 -6.78
CA GLY A 301 15.94 57.91 -7.84
C GLY A 301 14.56 58.26 -7.33
N ALA A 302 13.62 58.55 -8.24
CA ALA A 302 12.21 58.72 -7.89
C ALA A 302 11.38 57.54 -8.39
N GLY A 303 10.50 57.03 -7.53
CA GLY A 303 9.76 55.79 -7.77
C GLY A 303 8.56 55.94 -8.70
N GLY A 304 8.33 54.93 -9.52
CA GLY A 304 7.11 54.71 -10.28
C GLY A 304 7.14 53.31 -10.89
N TYR A 305 5.98 52.69 -11.11
CA TYR A 305 5.89 51.40 -11.79
C TYR A 305 5.17 51.53 -13.12
N ASP A 306 5.71 50.83 -14.12
CA ASP A 306 5.10 50.71 -15.43
C ASP A 306 3.87 49.80 -15.32
N THR A 307 2.73 50.30 -15.78
CA THR A 307 1.50 49.53 -15.86
C THR A 307 1.05 49.45 -17.30
N ASN A 308 0.17 48.49 -17.61
CA ASN A 308 -0.48 48.42 -18.93
C ASN A 308 -1.30 49.69 -19.29
N PHE A 309 -1.45 50.66 -18.37
CA PHE A 309 -2.13 51.93 -18.56
C PHE A 309 -1.18 53.16 -18.54
N GLY A 310 0.14 52.93 -18.50
CA GLY A 310 1.18 53.95 -18.42
C GLY A 310 1.93 53.94 -17.08
N VAL A 311 2.91 54.83 -16.94
CA VAL A 311 3.73 54.97 -15.73
C VAL A 311 2.92 55.63 -14.62
N VAL A 312 2.71 54.92 -13.52
CA VAL A 312 2.20 55.52 -12.29
C VAL A 312 3.42 56.07 -11.53
N SER A 313 3.63 57.38 -11.60
CA SER A 313 4.63 58.05 -10.78
C SER A 313 4.19 57.96 -9.32
N MET A 314 5.00 57.33 -8.48
CA MET A 314 4.86 57.47 -7.05
C MET A 314 5.55 58.77 -6.64
N ASN A 315 4.96 59.50 -5.70
CA ASN A 315 5.56 60.74 -5.21
C ASN A 315 6.64 60.42 -4.16
N MET A 316 7.59 59.53 -4.49
CA MET A 316 8.56 58.95 -3.57
C MET A 316 9.97 59.14 -4.09
N VAL A 317 10.89 59.45 -3.17
CA VAL A 317 12.33 59.51 -3.43
C VAL A 317 13.00 58.35 -2.72
N ASP A 318 13.92 57.71 -3.42
CA ASP A 318 14.67 56.53 -3.00
C ASP A 318 16.16 56.84 -3.03
N ILE A 319 16.91 56.28 -2.08
CA ILE A 319 18.37 56.30 -2.03
C ILE A 319 18.86 54.88 -1.76
N GLY A 320 19.51 54.26 -2.74
CA GLY A 320 19.95 52.87 -2.69
C GLY A 320 21.47 52.74 -2.70
N SER A 321 21.99 51.70 -2.03
CA SER A 321 23.42 51.40 -2.03
C SER A 321 23.91 50.93 -3.40
N ASP A 322 25.13 51.31 -3.76
CA ASP A 322 25.79 50.78 -4.95
C ASP A 322 26.40 49.40 -4.75
N GLU A 323 26.51 48.93 -3.50
CA GLU A 323 27.13 47.64 -3.13
C GLU A 323 28.61 47.55 -3.51
N THR A 324 29.30 48.68 -3.67
CA THR A 324 30.70 48.72 -4.12
C THR A 324 31.72 48.75 -2.97
N LEU A 325 31.28 48.94 -1.72
CA LEU A 325 32.17 48.99 -0.57
C LEU A 325 32.77 47.61 -0.27
N SER A 326 34.09 47.58 -0.10
CA SER A 326 34.84 46.39 0.29
C SER A 326 34.85 46.25 1.82
N GLY A 327 34.70 45.02 2.34
CA GLY A 327 34.69 44.76 3.78
C GLY A 327 33.39 45.13 4.51
N HIS A 328 32.41 45.67 3.78
CA HIS A 328 31.07 45.97 4.26
C HIS A 328 30.07 45.09 3.52
N PRO A 329 29.63 43.97 4.12
CA PRO A 329 28.74 43.02 3.47
C PRO A 329 27.26 43.43 3.58
N GLY A 330 26.94 44.47 4.35
CA GLY A 330 25.55 44.95 4.46
C GLY A 330 25.08 45.57 3.15
N SER A 331 23.76 45.67 3.01
CA SER A 331 23.11 46.37 1.91
C SER A 331 22.05 47.28 2.50
N SER A 332 22.42 48.55 2.60
CA SER A 332 21.81 49.47 3.54
C SER A 332 22.19 50.91 3.21
N VAL A 333 21.24 51.83 3.35
CA VAL A 333 21.48 53.27 3.34
C VAL A 333 20.70 53.84 4.51
N VAL A 334 21.37 54.54 5.43
CA VAL A 334 20.76 55.16 6.61
C VAL A 334 21.06 56.64 6.62
N ILE A 335 20.01 57.47 6.51
CA ILE A 335 20.11 58.92 6.69
C ILE A 335 20.09 59.24 8.18
N SER A 336 21.00 60.10 8.62
CA SER A 336 21.09 60.56 10.00
C SER A 336 21.51 62.04 10.05
N ASN A 337 21.43 62.66 11.24
CA ASN A 337 21.84 64.05 11.46
C ASN A 337 21.25 65.07 10.47
N LEU A 338 20.01 64.83 10.00
CA LEU A 338 19.32 65.74 9.11
C LEU A 338 19.01 67.08 9.79
N VAL A 339 19.43 68.16 9.16
CA VAL A 339 19.17 69.54 9.57
C VAL A 339 18.75 70.34 8.34
N SER A 340 17.64 71.08 8.44
CA SER A 340 17.19 72.00 7.39
C SER A 340 17.01 73.40 7.94
N THR A 341 17.49 74.40 7.20
CA THR A 341 17.27 75.81 7.55
C THR A 341 15.97 76.38 6.99
N LEU A 342 15.27 75.62 6.13
CA LEU A 342 13.96 76.02 5.61
C LEU A 342 12.96 76.17 6.76
N ALA A 343 11.96 77.03 6.57
CA ALA A 343 10.96 77.33 7.59
C ALA A 343 10.32 76.04 8.14
N GLY A 344 10.37 75.88 9.47
CA GLY A 344 9.84 74.69 10.15
C GLY A 344 10.72 73.44 10.05
N ASN A 345 12.02 73.58 9.74
CA ASN A 345 12.96 72.46 9.54
C ASN A 345 12.52 71.53 8.39
N PHE A 346 11.86 72.11 7.38
CA PHE A 346 11.27 71.37 6.27
C PHE A 346 12.35 70.83 5.32
N ALA A 347 12.29 69.55 4.94
CA ALA A 347 13.29 68.91 4.08
C ALA A 347 12.66 68.10 2.94
N TYR A 348 11.61 68.65 2.30
CA TYR A 348 10.91 68.03 1.17
C TYR A 348 10.44 66.58 1.38
N GLY A 349 10.17 66.21 2.63
CA GLY A 349 9.74 64.86 3.01
C GLY A 349 10.80 64.00 3.71
N MET A 350 12.06 64.43 3.76
CA MET A 350 13.17 63.72 4.44
C MET A 350 13.06 63.69 5.98
N ASP A 351 11.93 64.06 6.58
CA ASP A 351 11.76 64.02 8.03
C ASP A 351 12.05 62.60 8.57
N PRO A 352 12.85 62.41 9.65
CA PRO A 352 13.14 61.10 10.22
C PRO A 352 11.91 60.25 10.54
N SER A 353 10.77 60.89 10.84
CA SER A 353 9.49 60.21 11.09
C SER A 353 8.78 59.69 9.84
N ASN A 354 9.24 60.10 8.65
CA ASN A 354 8.70 59.76 7.34
C ASN A 354 9.72 59.01 6.45
N ILE A 355 10.87 58.66 7.02
CA ILE A 355 11.90 57.85 6.37
C ILE A 355 11.61 56.37 6.62
N TYR A 356 11.49 55.62 5.54
CA TYR A 356 11.35 54.18 5.56
C TYR A 356 12.64 53.54 5.06
N GLN A 357 13.06 52.45 5.71
CA GLN A 357 14.30 51.76 5.39
C GLN A 357 13.99 50.32 4.97
N HIS A 358 14.33 49.99 3.72
CA HIS A 358 14.43 48.61 3.26
C HIS A 358 15.89 48.18 3.34
N MET A 359 16.30 47.69 4.50
CA MET A 359 17.61 47.08 4.73
C MET A 359 17.54 45.65 4.20
N ASN A 360 18.19 45.35 3.06
CA ASN A 360 18.08 44.01 2.48
C ASN A 360 19.29 43.15 2.85
N LEU A 361 19.13 42.36 3.92
CA LEU A 361 20.28 41.72 4.53
C LEU A 361 20.79 40.52 3.74
N TYR A 362 19.92 39.66 3.18
CA TYR A 362 20.33 38.43 2.47
C TYR A 362 19.26 37.96 1.47
N ALA A 363 19.68 37.23 0.43
CA ALA A 363 18.80 36.57 -0.53
C ALA A 363 17.90 35.57 0.20
N SER A 364 16.60 35.70 -0.03
CA SER A 364 15.57 34.84 0.53
C SER A 364 14.43 34.70 -0.45
N ALA A 365 13.92 33.49 -0.64
CA ALA A 365 12.74 33.23 -1.45
C ALA A 365 11.90 32.11 -0.85
N GLY A 366 10.58 32.22 -1.03
CA GLY A 366 9.62 31.19 -0.65
C GLY A 366 9.18 30.38 -1.87
N MET A 367 8.97 29.09 -1.66
CA MET A 367 8.19 28.23 -2.56
C MET A 367 6.93 27.76 -1.86
N ALA A 368 5.85 27.56 -2.61
CA ALA A 368 4.68 26.87 -2.07
C ALA A 368 5.03 25.40 -1.84
N PHE A 369 4.67 24.87 -0.67
CA PHE A 369 4.73 23.43 -0.45
C PHE A 369 3.48 22.81 -1.05
N THR A 370 3.64 22.10 -2.16
CA THR A 370 2.51 21.63 -3.00
C THR A 370 1.92 20.33 -2.47
N GLU A 371 2.75 19.32 -2.22
CA GLU A 371 2.35 18.01 -1.72
C GLU A 371 3.46 17.33 -0.92
N GLY A 372 3.08 16.46 0.01
CA GLY A 372 4.03 15.58 0.68
C GLY A 372 4.53 14.47 -0.24
N PHE A 373 5.66 13.86 0.10
CA PHE A 373 6.22 12.74 -0.65
C PHE A 373 6.91 11.73 0.28
N GLN A 374 7.09 10.51 -0.22
CA GLN A 374 7.76 9.43 0.48
C GLN A 374 8.89 8.87 -0.39
N ILE A 375 10.08 8.73 0.19
CA ILE A 375 11.23 8.07 -0.45
C ILE A 375 11.25 6.60 -0.03
N ASP A 376 11.23 5.68 -0.99
CA ASP A 376 11.32 4.24 -0.72
C ASP A 376 12.76 3.81 -0.35
N THR A 377 12.93 2.55 0.08
CA THR A 377 14.25 2.02 0.51
C THR A 377 15.32 1.98 -0.59
N THR A 378 14.91 2.00 -1.85
CA THR A 378 15.77 2.04 -3.04
C THR A 378 15.79 3.41 -3.72
N GLY A 379 14.97 4.34 -3.23
CA GLY A 379 14.70 5.62 -3.83
C GLY A 379 15.65 6.71 -3.35
N SER A 380 15.67 7.79 -4.12
CA SER A 380 16.37 9.03 -3.77
C SER A 380 15.76 10.23 -4.49
N MET A 381 15.96 11.40 -3.92
CA MET A 381 15.82 12.67 -4.63
C MET A 381 17.18 13.35 -4.79
N SER A 382 17.38 14.10 -5.85
CA SER A 382 18.60 14.88 -6.08
C SER A 382 18.27 16.29 -6.52
N LEU A 383 19.11 17.26 -6.16
CA LEU A 383 19.00 18.65 -6.58
C LEU A 383 20.38 19.30 -6.59
N ASP A 384 20.52 20.35 -7.38
CA ASP A 384 21.73 21.18 -7.46
C ASP A 384 21.50 22.55 -6.83
N VAL A 385 22.44 22.99 -5.99
CA VAL A 385 22.46 24.33 -5.41
C VAL A 385 23.66 25.10 -5.94
N THR A 386 23.41 26.29 -6.48
CA THR A 386 24.43 27.30 -6.73
C THR A 386 24.25 28.43 -5.73
N PHE A 387 25.35 28.90 -5.16
CA PHE A 387 25.37 29.97 -4.16
C PHE A 387 26.55 30.91 -4.42
N ALA A 388 26.33 32.22 -4.28
CA ALA A 388 27.35 33.27 -4.42
C ALA A 388 28.15 33.17 -5.75
N GLY A 389 27.46 32.86 -6.85
CA GLY A 389 28.07 32.65 -8.18
C GLY A 389 29.10 31.51 -8.27
N GLN A 390 29.15 30.59 -7.30
CA GLN A 390 30.07 29.44 -7.29
C GLN A 390 29.64 28.34 -8.27
N SER A 391 30.43 27.27 -8.38
CA SER A 391 30.01 26.07 -9.13
C SER A 391 28.87 25.35 -8.41
N ALA A 392 27.94 24.78 -9.17
CA ALA A 392 26.81 24.02 -8.64
C ALA A 392 27.27 22.83 -7.77
N GLN A 393 26.65 22.67 -6.61
CA GLN A 393 26.82 21.55 -5.69
C GLN A 393 25.62 20.61 -5.81
N SER A 394 25.87 19.33 -6.10
CA SER A 394 24.82 18.31 -6.19
C SER A 394 24.60 17.62 -4.85
N PHE A 395 23.34 17.52 -4.45
CA PHE A 395 22.90 16.83 -3.24
C PHE A 395 22.00 15.68 -3.62
N THR A 396 22.22 14.52 -3.00
CA THR A 396 21.35 13.34 -3.11
C THR A 396 20.85 12.99 -1.72
N ILE A 397 19.54 12.80 -1.60
CA ILE A 397 18.82 12.54 -0.36
C ILE A 397 18.14 11.19 -0.50
N THR A 398 18.41 10.31 0.44
CA THR A 398 17.86 8.96 0.53
C THR A 398 16.83 8.86 1.64
N LYS A 399 16.10 7.73 1.69
CA LYS A 399 15.22 7.43 2.83
C LYS A 399 15.94 7.50 4.18
N ALA A 400 17.19 7.06 4.25
CA ALA A 400 17.96 7.11 5.49
C ALA A 400 18.22 8.55 5.97
N ASP A 401 18.36 9.49 5.04
CA ASP A 401 18.53 10.91 5.35
C ASP A 401 17.21 11.51 5.87
N VAL A 402 16.07 11.13 5.29
CA VAL A 402 14.73 11.52 5.78
C VAL A 402 14.49 11.01 7.19
N ASP A 403 14.68 9.70 7.40
CA ASP A 403 14.50 9.05 8.70
C ASP A 403 15.41 9.67 9.76
N ALA A 404 16.66 9.98 9.42
CA ALA A 404 17.62 10.62 10.32
C ALA A 404 17.24 12.08 10.64
N ALA A 405 16.78 12.84 9.66
CA ALA A 405 16.38 14.24 9.84
C ALA A 405 15.11 14.38 10.67
N LEU A 406 14.15 13.46 10.52
CA LEU A 406 12.83 13.53 11.15
C LEU A 406 12.68 12.64 12.39
N GLY A 407 13.60 11.69 12.60
CA GLY A 407 13.50 10.69 13.66
C GLY A 407 12.40 9.66 13.42
N THR A 408 12.07 9.38 12.15
CA THR A 408 11.05 8.41 11.73
C THR A 408 11.68 7.18 11.07
N THR A 409 10.86 6.24 10.59
CA THR A 409 11.30 5.05 9.85
C THR A 409 10.49 4.84 8.56
N ASP A 410 9.70 5.82 8.14
CA ASP A 410 8.75 5.72 7.04
C ASP A 410 9.23 6.41 5.76
N GLY A 411 10.25 7.28 5.83
CA GLY A 411 10.76 8.03 4.69
C GLY A 411 9.79 9.10 4.19
N ILE A 412 8.83 9.51 5.02
CA ILE A 412 7.75 10.45 4.68
C ILE A 412 8.18 11.89 4.99
N VAL A 413 7.90 12.80 4.07
CA VAL A 413 7.96 14.24 4.23
C VAL A 413 6.56 14.79 3.94
N ASP A 414 5.79 15.11 4.98
CA ASP A 414 4.36 15.44 4.82
C ASP A 414 4.07 16.94 4.98
N THR A 415 4.91 17.64 5.74
CA THR A 415 4.69 19.05 6.07
C THR A 415 5.84 19.96 5.63
N PRO A 416 5.61 21.29 5.51
CA PRO A 416 6.70 22.25 5.33
C PRO A 416 7.77 22.18 6.43
N SER A 417 7.37 21.78 7.65
CA SER A 417 8.30 21.57 8.78
C SER A 417 9.23 20.39 8.53
N ASP A 418 8.69 19.27 8.06
CA ASP A 418 9.50 18.09 7.72
C ASP A 418 10.47 18.41 6.58
N MET A 419 9.96 19.11 5.56
CA MET A 419 10.77 19.53 4.43
C MET A 419 11.92 20.46 4.84
N ALA A 420 11.65 21.44 5.71
CA ALA A 420 12.69 22.33 6.23
C ALA A 420 13.73 21.56 7.06
N ALA A 421 13.31 20.63 7.91
CA ALA A 421 14.22 19.80 8.71
C ALA A 421 15.12 18.93 7.82
N LEU A 422 14.53 18.23 6.85
CA LEU A 422 15.25 17.41 5.88
C LEU A 422 16.26 18.23 5.07
N MET A 423 15.85 19.38 4.53
CA MET A 423 16.75 20.21 3.72
C MET A 423 17.90 20.77 4.57
N ASN A 424 17.65 21.25 5.79
CA ASN A 424 18.75 21.70 6.67
C ASN A 424 19.70 20.56 7.06
N TYR A 425 19.21 19.33 7.18
CA TYR A 425 20.04 18.16 7.44
C TYR A 425 20.89 17.80 6.21
N ALA A 426 20.25 17.57 5.06
CA ALA A 426 20.92 17.04 3.89
C ALA A 426 21.78 18.07 3.14
N LEU A 427 21.40 19.36 3.20
CA LEU A 427 22.09 20.46 2.52
C LEU A 427 22.88 21.32 3.51
N ALA A 428 23.31 20.77 4.65
CA ALA A 428 24.01 21.52 5.70
C ALA A 428 25.28 22.27 5.20
N THR A 429 25.91 21.78 4.12
CA THR A 429 27.10 22.38 3.51
C THR A 429 26.80 23.34 2.34
N SER A 430 25.53 23.53 1.99
CA SER A 430 25.13 24.35 0.84
C SER A 430 25.33 25.86 1.04
N GLY A 431 25.47 26.31 2.29
CA GLY A 431 25.46 27.73 2.65
C GLY A 431 24.04 28.33 2.78
N LEU A 432 22.98 27.53 2.61
CA LEU A 432 21.59 27.94 2.74
C LEU A 432 20.99 27.53 4.09
N THR A 433 19.87 28.17 4.44
CA THR A 433 18.97 27.82 5.55
C THR A 433 17.56 27.62 5.03
N PHE A 434 16.87 26.63 5.58
CA PHE A 434 15.52 26.28 5.20
C PHE A 434 14.57 26.51 6.39
N MET A 435 13.48 27.22 6.17
CA MET A 435 12.53 27.58 7.22
C MET A 435 11.10 27.27 6.78
N ALA A 436 10.32 26.65 7.67
CA ALA A 436 8.93 26.34 7.40
C ALA A 436 8.03 27.58 7.60
N GLY A 437 7.17 27.85 6.62
CA GLY A 437 5.98 28.68 6.75
C GLY A 437 4.72 27.82 6.92
N ALA A 438 3.54 28.44 6.89
CA ALA A 438 2.27 27.72 7.02
C ALA A 438 2.05 26.68 5.90
N ASN A 439 2.27 27.07 4.64
CA ASN A 439 2.12 26.22 3.46
C ASN A 439 3.28 26.46 2.47
N SER A 440 4.45 26.82 3.00
CA SER A 440 5.57 27.28 2.17
C SER A 440 6.89 26.90 2.81
N LEU A 441 7.90 26.69 1.97
CA LEU A 441 9.28 26.55 2.38
C LEU A 441 10.02 27.83 2.02
N TYR A 442 10.63 28.49 3.01
CA TYR A 442 11.49 29.63 2.80
C TYR A 442 12.95 29.18 2.77
N ILE A 443 13.64 29.57 1.71
CA ILE A 443 15.06 29.31 1.50
C ILE A 443 15.77 30.65 1.61
N GLY A 444 16.74 30.74 2.50
CA GLY A 444 17.56 31.93 2.69
C GLY A 444 19.03 31.58 2.78
N VAL A 445 19.88 32.59 2.72
CA VAL A 445 21.32 32.41 2.93
C VAL A 445 21.62 32.30 4.42
N ASN A 446 22.50 31.36 4.77
CA ASN A 446 22.94 31.19 6.13
C ASN A 446 23.93 32.30 6.53
N ALA A 447 23.40 33.41 7.04
CA ALA A 447 24.18 34.57 7.46
C ALA A 447 25.22 34.28 8.57
N ALA A 448 25.06 33.18 9.32
CA ALA A 448 26.04 32.78 10.34
C ALA A 448 27.29 32.12 9.72
N ILE A 449 27.13 31.45 8.57
CA ILE A 449 28.21 30.81 7.82
C ILE A 449 28.80 31.78 6.80
N HIS A 450 27.95 32.61 6.17
CA HIS A 450 28.30 33.53 5.10
C HIS A 450 27.97 35.00 5.42
N PRO A 451 28.52 35.56 6.52
CA PRO A 451 28.27 36.95 6.89
C PRO A 451 28.79 37.95 5.86
N GLU A 452 29.70 37.54 4.97
CA GLU A 452 30.32 38.35 3.93
C GLU A 452 29.43 38.60 2.71
N GLN A 453 28.38 37.81 2.52
CA GLN A 453 27.58 37.85 1.30
C GLN A 453 26.50 38.92 1.31
N GLY A 454 25.90 39.17 2.48
CA GLY A 454 24.77 40.06 2.70
C GLY A 454 23.88 40.33 1.49
N GLY A 455 23.69 41.60 1.11
CA GLY A 455 22.80 41.95 0.00
C GLY A 455 23.35 41.69 -1.40
N LYS A 456 24.57 41.13 -1.51
CA LYS A 456 25.18 40.64 -2.76
C LYS A 456 24.88 39.17 -2.99
N SER A 457 24.28 38.50 -2.01
CA SER A 457 24.01 37.08 -2.10
C SER A 457 23.02 36.73 -3.19
N ASP A 458 23.24 35.57 -3.78
CA ASP A 458 22.33 34.90 -4.69
C ASP A 458 22.29 33.41 -4.39
N PHE A 459 21.19 32.78 -4.77
CA PHE A 459 21.14 31.33 -4.84
C PHE A 459 20.21 30.86 -5.95
N VAL A 460 20.54 29.67 -6.47
CA VAL A 460 19.77 28.96 -7.48
C VAL A 460 19.63 27.52 -7.01
N VAL A 461 18.39 27.05 -6.91
CA VAL A 461 18.08 25.63 -6.75
C VAL A 461 17.61 25.10 -8.09
N SER A 462 18.20 24.01 -8.57
CA SER A 462 17.96 23.48 -9.91
C SER A 462 18.09 21.96 -9.96
N ASN A 463 17.78 21.35 -11.11
CA ASN A 463 17.95 19.92 -11.37
C ASN A 463 17.32 18.99 -10.31
N ALA A 464 16.20 19.42 -9.73
CA ALA A 464 15.41 18.59 -8.83
C ALA A 464 14.87 17.36 -9.60
N THR A 465 15.31 16.18 -9.19
CA THR A 465 14.96 14.90 -9.80
C THR A 465 14.73 13.85 -8.71
N SER A 466 14.01 12.78 -9.04
CA SER A 466 13.75 11.68 -8.11
C SER A 466 13.68 10.33 -8.81
N THR A 467 13.92 9.27 -8.05
CA THR A 467 13.72 7.87 -8.43
C THR A 467 13.22 7.13 -7.20
N GLY A 468 12.22 6.26 -7.32
CA GLY A 468 11.67 5.55 -6.15
C GLY A 468 11.04 6.49 -5.09
N VAL A 469 10.35 7.54 -5.56
CA VAL A 469 9.63 8.49 -4.70
C VAL A 469 8.17 8.49 -5.11
N THR A 470 7.28 8.40 -4.14
CA THR A 470 5.82 8.46 -4.33
C THR A 470 5.25 9.73 -3.72
N ALA A 471 4.20 10.29 -4.32
CA ALA A 471 3.41 11.31 -3.65
C ALA A 471 2.88 10.73 -2.33
N VAL A 472 2.93 11.50 -1.25
CA VAL A 472 2.03 11.27 -0.13
C VAL A 472 0.68 11.68 -0.68
N ALA A 473 -0.04 10.71 -1.22
CA ALA A 473 -1.40 10.96 -1.64
C ALA A 473 -2.13 11.53 -0.42
N ALA A 474 -2.63 12.76 -0.51
CA ALA A 474 -3.77 13.17 0.29
C ALA A 474 -4.76 12.03 0.14
N GLU A 475 -5.01 11.31 1.24
CA GLU A 475 -5.61 9.97 1.22
C GLU A 475 -6.55 9.84 0.04
N VAL A 476 -6.19 9.04 -0.97
CA VAL A 476 -7.18 8.65 -1.97
C VAL A 476 -8.18 7.86 -1.16
N SER A 477 -9.27 8.52 -0.82
CA SER A 477 -10.45 7.95 -0.19
C SER A 477 -10.98 6.88 -1.13
N LEU A 478 -10.37 5.70 -1.06
CA LEU A 478 -11.09 4.46 -1.27
C LEU A 478 -12.33 4.52 -0.35
N PRO A 479 -13.50 4.04 -0.80
CA PRO A 479 -14.76 4.18 -0.08
C PRO A 479 -14.58 3.74 1.38
N ILE A 480 -14.57 4.71 2.32
CA ILE A 480 -14.31 4.57 3.76
C ILE A 480 -13.20 3.54 4.05
N SER A 481 -11.95 4.00 4.15
CA SER A 481 -10.90 3.17 4.74
C SER A 481 -11.29 2.85 6.19
N VAL A 482 -11.49 1.56 6.48
CA VAL A 482 -11.70 1.10 7.85
C VAL A 482 -10.37 1.26 8.58
N ASN A 483 -10.23 2.37 9.31
CA ASN A 483 -9.01 2.75 10.04
C ASN A 483 -9.03 2.33 11.52
N PHE A 484 -10.05 1.56 11.95
CA PHE A 484 -10.24 1.07 13.31
C PHE A 484 -10.55 -0.43 13.31
N ASP A 485 -10.22 -1.10 14.43
CA ASP A 485 -10.64 -2.49 14.63
C ASP A 485 -12.07 -2.56 15.18
N PHE A 486 -12.83 -3.59 14.83
CA PHE A 486 -14.17 -3.82 15.37
C PHE A 486 -14.19 -3.82 16.91
N LEU A 487 -13.13 -4.35 17.52
CA LEU A 487 -13.00 -4.43 18.97
C LEU A 487 -12.73 -3.07 19.63
N ASP A 488 -12.32 -2.05 18.86
CA ASP A 488 -11.98 -0.72 19.36
C ASP A 488 -13.17 0.25 19.32
N ILE A 489 -14.33 -0.16 18.78
CA ILE A 489 -15.52 0.71 18.68
C ILE A 489 -16.02 1.13 20.07
N ASP A 490 -15.95 2.43 20.37
CA ASP A 490 -16.42 3.00 21.64
C ASP A 490 -17.32 4.22 21.37
N VAL A 491 -18.58 4.16 21.81
CA VAL A 491 -19.58 5.23 21.60
C VAL A 491 -19.62 6.26 22.73
N THR A 492 -18.71 6.19 23.69
CA THR A 492 -18.59 7.16 24.79
C THR A 492 -17.68 8.34 24.41
N GLY A 493 -17.81 9.48 25.11
CA GLY A 493 -16.81 10.56 25.02
C GLY A 493 -16.78 11.40 23.74
N GLY A 494 -17.89 11.52 23.00
CA GLY A 494 -17.96 12.35 21.78
C GLY A 494 -17.54 11.64 20.49
N ALA A 495 -17.65 10.30 20.47
CA ALA A 495 -17.36 9.44 19.34
C ALA A 495 -18.10 9.82 18.04
N ASP A 496 -17.42 9.65 16.91
CA ASP A 496 -18.05 9.71 15.59
C ASP A 496 -18.77 8.38 15.28
N VAL A 497 -20.01 8.29 15.76
CA VAL A 497 -20.84 7.09 15.56
C VAL A 497 -21.15 6.85 14.08
N ASP A 498 -21.24 7.90 13.26
CA ASP A 498 -21.50 7.76 11.83
C ASP A 498 -20.29 7.12 11.12
N HIS A 499 -19.05 7.44 11.53
CA HIS A 499 -17.84 6.74 11.09
C HIS A 499 -17.84 5.25 11.46
N TYR A 500 -18.23 4.91 12.70
CA TYR A 500 -18.30 3.50 13.11
C TYR A 500 -19.38 2.70 12.38
N ILE A 501 -20.55 3.30 12.13
CA ILE A 501 -21.60 2.65 11.34
C ILE A 501 -21.10 2.40 9.91
N GLY A 502 -20.47 3.39 9.28
CA GLY A 502 -19.90 3.27 7.94
C GLY A 502 -18.84 2.16 7.85
N GLY A 503 -17.87 2.16 8.77
CA GLY A 503 -16.83 1.12 8.80
C GLY A 503 -17.38 -0.27 9.13
N LEU A 504 -18.38 -0.37 10.00
CA LEU A 504 -19.04 -1.65 10.31
C LEU A 504 -19.80 -2.23 9.11
N GLU A 505 -20.46 -1.42 8.29
CA GLU A 505 -21.11 -1.90 7.06
C GLU A 505 -20.09 -2.51 6.08
N ILE A 506 -18.90 -1.91 6.00
CA ILE A 506 -17.80 -2.45 5.19
C ILE A 506 -17.31 -3.77 5.77
N MET A 507 -17.08 -3.83 7.08
CA MET A 507 -16.70 -5.07 7.77
C MET A 507 -17.75 -6.17 7.54
N ILE A 508 -19.05 -5.86 7.67
CA ILE A 508 -20.13 -6.80 7.36
C ILE A 508 -20.03 -7.26 5.90
N GLY A 509 -19.84 -6.34 4.95
CA GLY A 509 -19.64 -6.67 3.53
C GLY A 509 -18.45 -7.60 3.29
N LYS A 510 -17.32 -7.36 3.98
CA LYS A 510 -16.13 -8.23 3.95
C LYS A 510 -16.46 -9.65 4.45
N VAL A 511 -17.17 -9.78 5.58
CA VAL A 511 -17.59 -11.09 6.12
C VAL A 511 -18.60 -11.79 5.21
N VAL A 512 -19.57 -11.06 4.63
CA VAL A 512 -20.54 -11.61 3.67
C VAL A 512 -19.83 -12.15 2.42
N ASN A 513 -18.84 -11.43 1.89
CA ASN A 513 -18.05 -11.91 0.75
C ASN A 513 -17.25 -13.17 1.10
N GLY A 514 -16.64 -13.21 2.30
CA GLY A 514 -15.99 -14.41 2.82
C GLY A 514 -16.93 -15.61 2.92
N ALA A 515 -18.13 -15.40 3.47
CA ALA A 515 -19.16 -16.43 3.60
C ALA A 515 -19.64 -16.91 2.22
N ALA A 516 -19.81 -16.01 1.26
CA ALA A 516 -20.16 -16.35 -0.12
C ALA A 516 -19.08 -17.20 -0.80
N SER A 517 -17.79 -16.87 -0.61
CA SER A 517 -16.67 -17.69 -1.09
C SER A 517 -16.71 -19.09 -0.50
N LEU A 518 -16.89 -19.23 0.82
CA LEU A 518 -17.02 -20.53 1.49
C LEU A 518 -18.26 -21.30 1.02
N GLY A 519 -19.41 -20.64 0.83
CA GLY A 519 -20.61 -21.26 0.30
C GLY A 519 -20.43 -21.79 -1.14
N SER A 520 -19.73 -21.05 -2.00
CA SER A 520 -19.37 -21.52 -3.34
C SER A 520 -18.44 -22.74 -3.31
N LEU A 521 -17.51 -22.76 -2.34
CA LEU A 521 -16.61 -23.88 -2.11
C LEU A 521 -17.37 -25.12 -1.63
N GLN A 522 -18.29 -24.97 -0.69
CA GLN A 522 -19.17 -26.03 -0.21
C GLN A 522 -19.95 -26.66 -1.36
N GLN A 523 -20.59 -25.85 -2.23
CA GLN A 523 -21.30 -26.36 -3.40
C GLN A 523 -20.39 -27.14 -4.34
N ARG A 524 -19.16 -26.65 -4.58
CA ARG A 524 -18.19 -27.34 -5.43
C ARG A 524 -17.72 -28.66 -4.82
N ILE A 525 -17.44 -28.71 -3.52
CA ILE A 525 -17.06 -29.93 -2.81
C ILE A 525 -18.22 -30.94 -2.86
N GLY A 526 -19.46 -30.50 -2.63
CA GLY A 526 -20.66 -31.34 -2.73
C GLY A 526 -20.81 -31.97 -4.11
N MET A 527 -20.69 -31.19 -5.19
CA MET A 527 -20.72 -31.72 -6.56
C MET A 527 -19.63 -32.77 -6.83
N GLN A 528 -18.44 -32.57 -6.28
CA GLN A 528 -17.30 -33.49 -6.47
C GLN A 528 -17.44 -34.76 -5.65
N SER A 529 -17.97 -34.65 -4.42
CA SER A 529 -18.34 -35.80 -3.58
C SER A 529 -19.41 -36.66 -4.26
N ASP A 530 -20.46 -36.03 -4.80
CA ASP A 530 -21.53 -36.74 -5.54
C ASP A 530 -21.00 -37.42 -6.81
N PHE A 531 -20.11 -36.75 -7.54
CA PHE A 531 -19.46 -37.32 -8.71
C PHE A 531 -18.59 -38.52 -8.34
N ALA A 532 -17.76 -38.39 -7.30
CA ALA A 532 -16.93 -39.48 -6.78
C ALA A 532 -17.79 -40.67 -6.35
N GLY A 533 -18.90 -40.41 -5.64
CA GLY A 533 -19.89 -41.43 -5.26
C GLY A 533 -20.42 -42.22 -6.47
N LYS A 534 -20.94 -41.51 -7.48
CA LYS A 534 -21.45 -42.12 -8.71
C LYS A 534 -20.37 -42.88 -9.50
N LEU A 535 -19.14 -42.40 -9.49
CA LEU A 535 -18.01 -43.05 -10.14
C LEU A 535 -17.65 -44.36 -9.41
N MET A 536 -17.62 -44.36 -8.08
CA MET A 536 -17.41 -45.58 -7.28
C MET A 536 -18.49 -46.62 -7.57
N ASP A 537 -19.77 -46.23 -7.57
CA ASP A 537 -20.88 -47.14 -7.89
C ASP A 537 -20.77 -47.74 -9.30
N SER A 538 -20.37 -46.91 -10.27
CA SER A 538 -20.17 -47.34 -11.67
C SER A 538 -18.99 -48.30 -11.81
N ILE A 539 -17.89 -48.05 -11.11
CA ILE A 539 -16.72 -48.94 -11.06
C ILE A 539 -17.09 -50.24 -10.37
N GLU A 540 -17.82 -50.21 -9.26
CA GLU A 540 -18.25 -51.41 -8.54
C GLU A 540 -19.16 -52.29 -9.42
N SER A 541 -20.15 -51.70 -10.09
CA SER A 541 -20.99 -52.43 -11.05
C SER A 541 -20.18 -52.95 -12.24
N GLY A 542 -19.21 -52.17 -12.74
CA GLY A 542 -18.33 -52.58 -13.84
C GLY A 542 -17.44 -53.76 -13.46
N VAL A 543 -16.85 -53.74 -12.25
CA VAL A 543 -16.11 -54.86 -11.67
C VAL A 543 -17.02 -56.07 -11.57
N GLY A 544 -18.21 -55.92 -10.99
CA GLY A 544 -19.15 -57.02 -10.83
C GLY A 544 -19.52 -57.69 -12.15
N ARG A 545 -19.79 -56.91 -13.20
CA ARG A 545 -20.04 -57.47 -14.55
C ARG A 545 -18.88 -58.27 -15.13
N LEU A 546 -17.64 -57.93 -14.76
CA LEU A 546 -16.45 -58.65 -15.23
C LEU A 546 -16.26 -59.97 -14.49
N ILE A 547 -16.43 -59.96 -13.17
CA ILE A 547 -15.95 -61.06 -12.31
C ILE A 547 -17.03 -61.78 -11.51
N ASP A 548 -18.24 -61.24 -11.35
CA ASP A 548 -19.28 -61.89 -10.57
C ASP A 548 -19.87 -63.10 -11.30
N ALA A 549 -20.24 -64.11 -10.52
CA ALA A 549 -21.02 -65.24 -10.99
C ALA A 549 -22.52 -64.94 -10.83
N ASP A 550 -23.31 -65.32 -11.83
CA ASP A 550 -24.76 -65.39 -11.70
C ASP A 550 -25.08 -66.52 -10.71
N MET A 551 -25.58 -66.18 -9.53
CA MET A 551 -25.73 -67.12 -8.42
C MET A 551 -26.84 -68.14 -8.69
N GLU A 552 -27.83 -67.77 -9.48
CA GLU A 552 -28.95 -68.59 -9.92
C GLU A 552 -28.46 -69.64 -10.93
N GLU A 553 -27.67 -69.22 -11.93
CA GLU A 553 -27.01 -70.12 -12.87
C GLU A 553 -25.99 -71.03 -12.16
N ALA A 554 -25.10 -70.46 -11.35
CA ALA A 554 -24.07 -71.19 -10.63
C ALA A 554 -24.68 -72.21 -9.65
N SER A 555 -25.75 -71.86 -8.93
CA SER A 555 -26.46 -72.78 -8.03
C SER A 555 -27.17 -73.90 -8.78
N SER A 556 -27.80 -73.59 -9.92
CA SER A 556 -28.44 -74.60 -10.78
C SER A 556 -27.39 -75.56 -11.33
N ARG A 557 -26.26 -75.03 -11.82
CA ARG A 557 -25.14 -75.80 -12.35
C ARG A 557 -24.48 -76.67 -11.30
N LEU A 558 -24.29 -76.15 -10.08
CA LEU A 558 -23.74 -76.90 -8.95
C LEU A 558 -24.62 -78.11 -8.63
N LYS A 559 -25.94 -77.93 -8.54
CA LYS A 559 -26.89 -79.04 -8.30
C LYS A 559 -26.89 -80.06 -9.44
N ALA A 560 -26.83 -79.60 -10.69
CA ALA A 560 -26.72 -80.48 -11.84
C ALA A 560 -25.42 -81.30 -11.82
N LEU A 561 -24.29 -80.68 -11.50
CA LEU A 561 -22.99 -81.34 -11.37
C LEU A 561 -22.95 -82.31 -10.19
N GLN A 562 -23.57 -81.98 -9.06
CA GLN A 562 -23.72 -82.89 -7.92
C GLN A 562 -24.51 -84.14 -8.31
N THR A 563 -25.58 -83.96 -9.10
CA THR A 563 -26.37 -85.07 -9.63
C THR A 563 -25.56 -85.91 -10.64
N GLN A 564 -24.80 -85.26 -11.52
CA GLN A 564 -23.91 -85.95 -12.47
C GLN A 564 -22.78 -86.71 -11.77
N GLU A 565 -22.24 -86.18 -10.67
CA GLU A 565 -21.21 -86.86 -9.87
C GLU A 565 -21.76 -88.14 -9.26
N GLN A 566 -22.98 -88.08 -8.68
CA GLN A 566 -23.67 -89.26 -8.15
C GLN A 566 -23.90 -90.32 -9.25
N LEU A 567 -24.35 -89.91 -10.44
CA LEU A 567 -24.54 -90.81 -11.58
C LEU A 567 -23.21 -91.36 -12.14
N ALA A 568 -22.14 -90.56 -12.15
CA ALA A 568 -20.82 -90.98 -12.60
C ALA A 568 -20.17 -91.97 -11.61
N LEU A 569 -20.35 -91.77 -10.30
CA LEU A 569 -19.98 -92.73 -9.26
C LEU A 569 -20.74 -94.04 -9.44
N GLN A 570 -22.06 -93.97 -9.68
CA GLN A 570 -22.88 -95.15 -9.95
C GLN A 570 -22.45 -95.86 -11.24
N SER A 571 -22.12 -95.11 -12.30
CA SER A 571 -21.62 -95.67 -13.56
C SER A 571 -20.24 -96.32 -13.41
N LEU A 572 -19.35 -95.74 -12.59
CA LEU A 572 -18.06 -96.33 -12.24
C LEU A 572 -18.23 -97.62 -11.43
N GLN A 573 -19.17 -97.63 -10.48
CA GLN A 573 -19.53 -98.84 -9.72
C GLN A 573 -20.07 -99.94 -10.65
N ILE A 574 -20.93 -99.60 -11.61
CA ILE A 574 -21.46 -100.55 -12.61
C ILE A 574 -20.33 -101.05 -13.54
N ALA A 575 -19.45 -100.17 -14.02
CA ALA A 575 -18.33 -100.54 -14.88
C ALA A 575 -17.29 -101.45 -14.16
N ASN A 576 -17.13 -101.27 -12.86
CA ASN A 576 -16.33 -102.15 -12.01
C ASN A 576 -17.05 -103.50 -11.75
N ALA A 577 -18.34 -103.48 -11.40
CA ALA A 577 -19.14 -104.69 -11.18
C ALA A 577 -19.28 -105.55 -12.45
N GLY A 578 -19.37 -104.93 -13.64
CA GLY A 578 -19.36 -105.63 -14.92
C GLY A 578 -18.06 -106.39 -15.18
N SER A 579 -16.93 -105.87 -14.71
CA SER A 579 -15.64 -106.58 -14.78
C SER A 579 -15.52 -107.70 -13.74
N GLU A 580 -16.10 -107.52 -12.54
CA GLU A 580 -16.21 -108.57 -11.53
C GLU A 580 -17.09 -109.73 -11.97
N ASN A 581 -18.22 -109.46 -12.63
CA ASN A 581 -19.10 -110.48 -13.19
C ASN A 581 -18.41 -111.30 -14.31
N ILE A 582 -17.53 -110.66 -15.09
CA ILE A 582 -16.70 -111.38 -16.08
C ILE A 582 -15.62 -112.23 -15.39
N LEU A 583 -14.98 -111.72 -14.33
CA LEU A 583 -14.05 -112.51 -13.50
C LEU A 583 -14.72 -113.72 -12.83
N GLY A 584 -15.97 -113.58 -12.41
CA GLY A 584 -16.79 -114.66 -11.86
C GLY A 584 -17.22 -115.73 -12.88
N LEU A 585 -17.07 -115.49 -14.18
CA LEU A 585 -17.30 -116.47 -15.25
C LEU A 585 -16.03 -117.29 -15.63
N PHE A 586 -14.87 -116.89 -15.11
CA PHE A 586 -13.58 -117.56 -15.34
C PHE A 586 -13.00 -118.23 -14.07
N ASN A 587 -13.73 -118.18 -12.95
CA ASN A 587 -13.60 -119.09 -11.81
C ASN A 587 -14.74 -120.12 -11.86
#